data_AF-A0A957I5P0-F1
#
_entry.id   AF-A0A957I5P0-F1
#
_cell.length_a   1.000
_cell.length_b   1.000
_cell.length_c   1.000
_cell.angle_alpha   90.00
_cell.angle_beta   90.00
_cell.angle_gamma   90.00
#
_symmetry.space_group_name_H-M   'P 1'
#
loop_
_entity.id
_entity.type
_entity.pdbx_description
1 polymer ?
#
loop_
_entity_poly.entity_id
_entity_poly.type
_entity_poly.pdbx_seq_one_letter_code
_entity_poly.pdbx_strand_id
1 'polypeptide(L)' 'MSKSKAQRSRDKILRAATSVFAEKGFEAASMDDIVQASGVSKGGIYWHFKSKDEMIAAVFRELFEQEIEQMAALVV' A
#
# COMPACT_ATOMS: atom_id res chain seq x y z
N MET A 1 -20.58 -3.29 5.89
CA MET A 1 -20.33 -4.27 4.80
C MET A 1 -18.92 -4.83 4.95
N SER A 2 -18.71 -6.14 4.81
CA SER A 2 -17.37 -6.75 4.90
C SER A 2 -16.56 -6.45 3.64
N LYS A 3 -15.28 -6.06 3.78
CA LYS A 3 -14.37 -5.81 2.64
C LYS A 3 -14.27 -7.07 1.76
N SER A 4 -14.13 -6.92 0.44
CA SER A 4 -13.90 -8.07 -0.45
C SER A 4 -12.54 -8.73 -0.18
N LYS A 5 -12.36 -9.99 -0.62
CA LYS A 5 -11.05 -10.67 -0.50
C LYS A 5 -9.94 -9.89 -1.22
N ALA A 6 -10.24 -9.36 -2.41
CA ALA A 6 -9.33 -8.52 -3.18
C ALA A 6 -8.95 -7.25 -2.42
N GLN A 7 -9.93 -6.57 -1.79
CA GLN A 7 -9.65 -5.37 -1.00
C GLN A 7 -8.75 -5.69 0.20
N ARG A 8 -9.03 -6.77 0.93
CA ARG A 8 -8.18 -7.17 2.07
C ARG A 8 -6.74 -7.49 1.64
N SER A 9 -6.56 -8.13 0.49
CA SER A 9 -5.21 -8.37 -0.06
C SER A 9 -4.52 -7.07 -0.42
N ARG A 10 -5.21 -6.14 -1.10
CA ARG A 10 -4.68 -4.81 -1.43
C ARG A 10 -4.24 -4.04 -0.19
N ASP A 11 -5.08 -4.01 0.84
CA ASP A 11 -4.79 -3.33 2.12
C ASP A 11 -3.59 -3.96 2.86
N LYS A 12 -3.37 -5.27 2.72
CA LYS A 12 -2.18 -5.94 3.28
C LYS A 12 -0.91 -5.54 2.51
N ILE A 13 -1.00 -5.51 1.19
CA ILE A 13 0.13 -5.12 0.33
C ILE A 13 0.54 -3.68 0.64
N LEU A 14 -0.40 -2.74 0.71
CA LEU A 14 -0.08 -1.34 0.94
C LEU A 14 0.50 -1.08 2.33
N ARG A 15 -0.02 -1.72 3.38
CA ARG A 15 0.60 -1.63 4.71
C ARG A 15 2.04 -2.15 4.75
N ALA A 16 2.29 -3.28 4.09
CA ALA A 16 3.63 -3.83 3.96
C ALA A 16 4.54 -2.88 3.14
N ALA A 17 4.04 -2.35 2.02
CA ALA A 17 4.75 -1.40 1.18
C ALA A 17 5.15 -0.14 1.95
N THR A 18 4.22 0.47 2.69
CA THR A 18 4.48 1.63 3.55
C THR A 18 5.61 1.34 4.54
N SER A 19 5.58 0.19 5.21
CA SER A 19 6.61 -0.20 6.18
C SER A 19 7.97 -0.40 5.51
N VAL A 20 8.01 -1.15 4.41
CA VAL A 20 9.24 -1.42 3.65
C VAL A 20 9.85 -0.13 3.09
N PHE A 21 9.02 0.76 2.53
CA PHE A 21 9.49 2.04 2.01
C PHE A 21 9.99 2.97 3.11
N ALA A 22 9.35 2.99 4.28
CA ALA A 22 9.80 3.78 5.42
C ALA A 22 11.13 3.26 6.00
N GLU A 23 11.32 1.94 6.06
CA GLU A 23 12.52 1.32 6.62
C GLU A 23 13.72 1.35 5.68
N LYS A 24 13.52 1.06 4.39
CA LYS A 24 14.60 0.89 3.41
C LYS A 24 14.80 2.11 2.51
N GLY A 25 13.83 3.01 2.44
CA GLY A 25 13.74 4.01 1.38
C GLY A 25 13.25 3.39 0.06
N PHE A 26 12.70 4.25 -0.80
CA PHE A 26 12.08 3.81 -2.05
C PHE A 26 13.05 3.10 -2.99
N GLU A 27 14.25 3.64 -3.20
CA GLU A 27 15.23 3.08 -4.14
C GLU A 27 15.71 1.69 -3.73
N ALA A 28 16.07 1.49 -2.46
CA ALA A 28 16.58 0.22 -1.96
C ALA A 28 15.50 -0.84 -1.75
N ALA A 29 14.23 -0.45 -1.60
CA ALA A 29 13.12 -1.38 -1.52
C ALA A 29 12.88 -2.10 -2.86
N SER A 30 12.51 -3.37 -2.78
CA SER A 30 12.12 -4.20 -3.93
C SER A 30 10.68 -4.71 -3.81
N MET A 31 10.11 -5.14 -4.94
CA MET A 31 8.81 -5.82 -4.93
C MET A 31 8.84 -7.11 -4.10
N ASP A 32 9.97 -7.82 -4.08
CA ASP A 32 10.11 -9.07 -3.34
C ASP A 32 10.18 -8.84 -1.82
N ASP A 33 10.74 -7.72 -1.35
CA ASP A 33 10.66 -7.32 0.06
C ASP A 33 9.20 -7.20 0.51
N ILE A 34 8.36 -6.62 -0.34
CA ILE A 34 6.93 -6.38 -0.06
C ILE A 34 6.15 -7.68 -0.14
N VAL A 35 6.53 -8.62 -1.02
CA VAL A 35 5.99 -10.00 -1.02
C VAL A 35 6.23 -10.65 0.34
N GLN A 36 7.47 -10.61 0.85
CA GLN A 36 7.80 -11.21 2.15
C GLN A 36 7.06 -10.54 3.30
N ALA A 37 7.03 -9.21 3.33
CA ALA A 37 6.39 -8.45 4.41
C ALA A 37 4.85 -8.56 4.41
N SER A 38 4.21 -8.69 3.24
CA SER A 38 2.74 -8.70 3.14
C SER A 38 2.10 -10.06 3.40
N GLY A 39 2.87 -11.15 3.25
CA GLY A 39 2.34 -12.51 3.25
C GLY A 39 1.37 -12.80 2.09
N VAL A 40 1.34 -11.95 1.06
CA VAL A 40 0.57 -12.16 -0.17
C VAL A 40 1.50 -12.77 -1.23
N SER A 41 0.99 -13.73 -2.01
CA SER A 41 1.80 -14.36 -3.06
C SER A 41 2.27 -13.34 -4.10
N LYS A 42 3.43 -13.59 -4.72
CA LYS A 42 3.99 -12.75 -5.78
C LYS A 42 2.97 -12.47 -6.89
N GLY A 43 2.29 -13.50 -7.40
CA GLY A 43 1.22 -13.34 -8.39
C GLY A 43 0.04 -12.49 -7.90
N GLY A 44 -0.30 -12.59 -6.60
CA GLY A 44 -1.32 -11.75 -5.97
C GLY A 44 -0.91 -10.28 -5.92
N ILE A 45 0.36 -9.97 -5.61
CA ILE A 45 0.88 -8.60 -5.65
C ILE A 45 0.84 -8.05 -7.07
N TYR A 46 1.38 -8.79 -8.04
CA TYR A 46 1.41 -8.36 -9.44
C TYR A 46 0.02 -8.28 -10.10
N TRP A 47 -1.01 -8.87 -9.48
CA TRP A 47 -2.40 -8.63 -9.87
C TRP A 47 -2.86 -7.21 -9.51
N HIS A 48 -2.43 -6.69 -8.34
CA HIS A 48 -2.78 -5.36 -7.86
C HIS A 48 -1.86 -4.24 -8.34
N PHE A 49 -0.55 -4.50 -8.44
CA PHE A 49 0.47 -3.50 -8.73
C PHE A 49 1.51 -4.06 -9.70
N LYS A 50 1.68 -3.41 -10.85
CA LYS A 50 2.62 -3.83 -11.89
C LYS A 50 4.05 -3.37 -11.62
N SER A 51 4.22 -2.31 -10.84
CA SER A 51 5.53 -1.74 -10.53
C SER A 51 5.61 -1.18 -9.10
N LYS A 52 6.85 -0.94 -8.67
CA LYS A 52 7.16 -0.23 -7.41
C LYS A 52 6.60 1.20 -7.44
N ASP A 53 6.67 1.86 -8.60
CA ASP A 53 6.15 3.21 -8.85
C ASP A 53 4.63 3.31 -8.68
N GLU A 54 3.88 2.34 -9.22
CA GLU A 54 2.44 2.27 -9.05
C GLU A 54 2.08 2.07 -7.57
N MET A 55 2.85 1.24 -6.88
CA MET A 55 2.64 0.93 -5.49
C MET A 55 2.93 2.12 -4.58
N ILE A 56 4.03 2.85 -4.78
CA ILE A 56 4.33 4.05 -3.98
C ILE A 56 3.31 5.16 -4.23
N ALA A 57 2.85 5.32 -5.48
CA ALA A 57 1.80 6.28 -5.80
C ALA A 57 0.49 5.95 -5.06
N ALA A 58 0.15 4.66 -4.94
CA ALA A 58 -1.00 4.21 -4.17
C ALA A 58 -0.81 4.40 -2.65
N VAL A 59 0.39 4.16 -2.12
CA VAL A 59 0.73 4.44 -0.72
C VAL A 59 0.53 5.92 -0.41
N PHE A 60 1.10 6.82 -1.23
CA PHE A 60 0.91 8.26 -1.04
C PHE A 60 -0.55 8.67 -1.13
N ARG A 61 -1.30 8.10 -2.08
CA ARG A 61 -2.74 8.38 -2.20
C ARG A 61 -3.49 8.03 -0.92
N GLU A 62 -3.27 6.86 -0.35
CA GLU A 62 -3.95 6.47 0.91
C GLU A 62 -3.54 7.33 2.10
N LEU A 63 -2.28 7.74 2.17
CA LEU A 63 -1.83 8.66 3.22
C LEU A 63 -2.50 10.03 3.07
N PHE A 64 -2.52 10.61 1.86
CA PHE A 64 -3.13 11.92 1.63
C PHE A 64 -4.66 11.89 1.74
N GLU A 65 -5.34 10.84 1.27
CA GLU A 65 -6.79 10.69 1.43
C GLU A 65 -7.18 10.70 2.91
N GLN A 66 -6.43 10.00 3.76
CA GLN A 66 -6.67 10.00 5.21
C GLN A 66 -6.48 11.38 5.84
N GLU A 67 -5.42 12.10 5.47
CA GLU A 67 -5.18 13.45 5.98
C GLU A 67 -6.26 14.44 5.50
N ILE A 68 -6.66 14.36 4.22
CA ILE A 68 -7.72 15.22 3.66
C ILE A 68 -9.06 14.96 4.37
N GLU A 69 -9.41 13.70 4.62
CA GLU A 69 -10.63 13.34 5.35
C GLU A 69 -10.61 13.89 6.79
N GLN A 70 -9.48 13.78 7.49
CA GLN A 70 -9.32 14.33 8.84
C GLN A 70 -9.40 15.86 8.86
N MET A 71 -8.75 16.53 7.90
CA MET A 71 -8.82 17.98 7.76
C MET A 71 -10.25 18.43 7.46
N ALA A 72 -10.96 17.76 6.55
CA ALA A 72 -12.35 18.08 6.23
C ALA A 72 -13.26 17.99 7.47
N ALA A 73 -13.02 17.03 8.36
CA ALA A 73 -13.77 16.87 9.60
C ALA A 73 -13.54 17.99 10.64
N LEU A 74 -12.52 18.84 10.47
CA LEU A 74 -12.25 19.99 11.35
C LEU A 74 -12.88 21.30 10.86
N VAL A 75 -13.34 21.36 9.60
CA VAL A 75 -13.88 22.58 8.96
C VAL A 75 -15.41 22.51 8.77
N VAL A 76 -16.05 21.45 9.28
CA VAL A 76 -17.52 21.26 9.31
C VAL A 76 -17.99 21.23 10.76
#